data_AF-A0A7J9N5K7-F1
#
_entry.id   AF-A0A7J9N5K7-F1
#
_cell.length_a   1.000
_cell.length_b   1.000
_cell.length_c   1.000
_cell.angle_alpha   90.00
_cell.angle_beta   90.00
_cell.angle_gamma   90.00
#
_symmetry.space_group_name_H-M   'P 1'
#
loop_
_entity.id
_entity.type
_entity.pdbx_description
1 polymer ?
#
loop_
_entity_poly.entity_id
_entity_poly.type
_entity_poly.pdbx_seq_one_letter_code
_entity_poly.pdbx_strand_id
1 'polypeptide(L)'
;EQSIYNRINELKAFDETKSGVKGLVDSGLSKIPTIFINEEYKLERNNNIHNRKSGGSTNNGGIPIIDLTGVDDDPNLRREIVKKIVEACDKWGFFQIINHGIPVTTLDEMMDGIRRFHEQDKEAKKEFYSRDITRNVYYNSNYDLYLAEATNWRDTLSCAMAPRGPLPQQLPAVCRDIFIEYSNKMVKLGHTLLELFSEALGLNRSYLEYIGCGEGLFVMGHYYSPCPEPD
;
A
#
# COMPACT_ATOMS: atom_id res chain seq x y z
N GLU A 1 -4.66 -33.69 -5.67
CA GLU A 1 -4.29 -33.98 -4.27
C GLU A 1 -2.80 -33.73 -3.98
N GLN A 2 -1.86 -34.40 -4.66
CA GLN A 2 -0.42 -34.19 -4.42
C GLN A 2 0.06 -32.75 -4.67
N SER A 3 -0.41 -32.09 -5.73
CA SER A 3 -0.03 -30.70 -6.05
C SER A 3 -0.47 -29.71 -4.95
N ILE A 4 -1.71 -29.84 -4.46
CA ILE A 4 -2.24 -29.03 -3.35
C ILE A 4 -1.45 -29.29 -2.07
N TYR A 5 -1.15 -30.56 -1.78
CA TYR A 5 -0.35 -30.94 -0.61
C TYR A 5 1.07 -30.33 -0.67
N ASN A 6 1.71 -30.38 -1.84
CA ASN A 6 3.03 -29.77 -2.06
C ASN A 6 2.98 -28.25 -1.85
N ARG A 7 1.97 -27.57 -2.42
CA ARG A 7 1.78 -26.12 -2.25
C ARG A 7 1.63 -25.74 -0.77
N ILE A 8 0.79 -26.45 -0.02
CA ILE A 8 0.57 -26.16 1.41
C ILE A 8 1.87 -26.32 2.20
N ASN A 9 2.68 -27.34 1.92
CA ASN A 9 3.96 -27.53 2.59
C ASN A 9 4.96 -26.41 2.26
N GLU A 10 5.00 -25.96 1.00
CA GLU A 10 5.85 -24.86 0.58
C GLU A 10 5.44 -23.53 1.23
N LEU A 11 4.13 -23.25 1.32
CA LEU A 11 3.59 -22.10 2.07
C LEU A 11 4.01 -22.15 3.54
N LYS A 12 3.86 -23.30 4.20
CA LYS A 12 4.26 -23.46 5.61
C LYS A 12 5.76 -23.27 5.80
N ALA A 13 6.58 -23.88 4.95
CA ALA A 13 8.03 -23.72 5.01
C ALA A 13 8.44 -22.25 4.84
N PHE A 14 7.81 -21.54 3.90
CA PHE A 14 8.02 -20.10 3.70
C PHE A 14 7.61 -19.29 4.94
N ASP A 15 6.42 -19.53 5.49
CA ASP A 15 5.87 -18.83 6.66
C ASP A 15 6.71 -19.07 7.93
N GLU A 16 7.19 -20.30 8.13
CA GLU A 16 8.04 -20.70 9.25
C GLU A 16 9.39 -20.00 9.26
N THR A 17 9.88 -19.57 8.09
CA THR A 17 11.12 -18.79 8.03
C THR A 17 10.99 -17.46 8.78
N LYS A 18 9.79 -16.86 8.79
CA LYS A 18 9.49 -15.52 9.30
C LYS A 18 10.36 -14.40 8.71
N SER A 19 11.07 -14.69 7.61
CA SER A 19 12.00 -13.74 6.98
C SER A 19 11.40 -13.04 5.77
N GLY A 20 10.31 -13.59 5.23
CA GLY A 20 9.62 -13.06 4.06
C GLY A 20 10.42 -13.16 2.77
N VAL A 21 9.95 -12.44 1.75
CA VAL A 21 10.55 -12.40 0.41
C VAL A 21 11.96 -11.84 0.43
N LYS A 22 12.23 -10.82 1.24
CA LYS A 22 13.59 -10.30 1.44
C LYS A 22 14.54 -11.37 1.94
N GLY A 23 14.12 -12.20 2.90
CA GLY A 23 14.93 -13.32 3.38
C GLY A 23 15.20 -14.38 2.31
N LEU A 24 14.24 -14.61 1.40
CA LEU A 24 14.48 -15.43 0.23
C LEU A 24 15.59 -14.79 -0.62
N VAL A 25 15.45 -13.52 -1.02
CA VAL A 25 16.43 -12.79 -1.85
C VAL A 25 17.83 -12.79 -1.23
N ASP A 26 17.93 -12.54 0.08
CA ASP A 26 19.20 -12.54 0.81
C ASP A 26 19.90 -13.91 0.82
N SER A 27 19.16 -15.01 0.62
CA SER A 27 19.73 -16.36 0.47
C SER A 27 20.39 -16.60 -0.90
N GLY A 28 20.26 -15.68 -1.85
CA GLY A 28 20.84 -15.78 -3.18
C GLY A 28 20.07 -16.70 -4.13
N LEU A 29 18.75 -16.83 -3.98
CA LEU A 29 17.97 -17.66 -4.91
C LEU A 29 18.11 -17.19 -6.36
N SER A 30 18.14 -18.14 -7.29
CA SER A 30 18.10 -17.87 -8.73
C SER A 30 16.75 -18.16 -9.37
N LYS A 31 15.83 -18.80 -8.64
CA LYS A 31 14.48 -19.18 -9.11
C LYS A 31 13.45 -19.00 -8.02
N ILE A 32 12.31 -18.42 -8.37
CA ILE A 32 11.25 -18.17 -7.40
C ILE A 32 10.56 -19.48 -6.99
N PRO A 33 10.18 -19.62 -5.71
CA PRO A 33 9.34 -20.73 -5.26
C PRO A 33 8.01 -20.78 -6.03
N THR A 34 7.46 -21.98 -6.23
CA THR A 34 6.27 -22.17 -7.07
C THR A 34 5.04 -21.47 -6.50
N ILE A 35 5.01 -21.23 -5.19
CA ILE A 35 3.94 -20.48 -4.53
C ILE A 35 3.76 -19.04 -5.05
N PHE A 36 4.81 -18.45 -5.66
CA PHE A 36 4.78 -17.10 -6.24
C PHE A 36 4.41 -17.10 -7.73
N ILE A 37 4.24 -18.27 -8.35
CA ILE A 37 3.90 -18.37 -9.76
C ILE A 37 2.37 -18.34 -9.91
N ASN A 38 1.87 -17.33 -10.61
CA ASN A 38 0.47 -17.27 -11.02
C ASN A 38 0.31 -17.80 -12.44
N GLU A 39 -0.12 -19.06 -12.56
CA GLU A 39 -0.27 -19.74 -13.86
C GLU A 39 -1.40 -19.13 -14.70
N GLU A 40 -2.52 -18.71 -14.09
CA GLU A 40 -3.61 -18.05 -14.80
C GLU A 40 -3.13 -16.75 -15.44
N TYR A 41 -2.43 -15.91 -14.67
CA TYR A 41 -1.84 -14.67 -15.18
C TYR A 41 -0.84 -14.93 -16.31
N LYS A 42 0.00 -15.97 -16.19
CA LYS A 42 0.93 -16.35 -17.26
C LYS A 42 0.21 -16.74 -18.54
N LEU A 43 -0.87 -17.51 -18.44
CA LEU A 43 -1.69 -17.92 -19.59
C LEU A 43 -2.40 -16.72 -20.22
N GLU A 44 -3.03 -15.86 -19.42
CA GLU A 44 -3.70 -14.64 -19.90
C GLU A 44 -2.71 -13.69 -20.60
N ARG A 45 -1.54 -13.46 -19.99
CA ARG A 45 -0.51 -12.61 -20.56
C ARG A 45 -0.03 -13.15 -21.90
N ASN A 46 0.26 -14.44 -22.00
CA ASN A 46 0.71 -15.07 -23.23
C ASN A 46 -0.35 -14.98 -24.34
N ASN A 47 -1.63 -15.18 -23.99
CA ASN A 47 -2.75 -15.03 -24.93
C ASN A 47 -2.93 -13.57 -25.40
N ASN A 48 -2.73 -12.60 -24.50
CA ASN A 48 -2.82 -11.17 -24.82
C ASN A 48 -1.62 -10.66 -25.62
N ILE A 49 -0.42 -11.23 -25.45
CA ILE A 49 0.76 -10.92 -26.27
C ILE A 49 0.52 -11.31 -27.73
N HIS A 50 -0.19 -12.41 -28.01
CA HIS A 50 -0.57 -12.78 -29.38
C HIS A 50 -1.62 -11.87 -30.02
N ASN A 51 -2.33 -11.04 -29.24
CA ASN A 51 -3.31 -10.07 -29.72
C ASN A 51 -2.83 -8.61 -29.70
N ARG A 52 -1.60 -8.34 -29.25
CA ARG A 52 -1.03 -6.98 -29.31
C ARG A 52 -0.60 -6.65 -30.74
N LYS A 53 -1.52 -6.07 -31.52
CA LYS A 53 -1.13 -5.04 -32.50
C LYS A 53 -0.30 -4.01 -31.73
N SER A 54 0.91 -3.71 -32.23
CA SER A 54 1.77 -2.64 -31.74
C SER A 54 0.93 -1.44 -31.32
N GLY A 55 0.80 -1.24 -30.00
CA GLY A 55 0.02 -0.16 -29.43
C GLY A 55 0.77 1.12 -29.70
N GLY A 56 0.48 1.75 -30.84
CA GLY A 56 0.79 3.15 -31.06
C GLY A 56 0.30 3.94 -29.85
N SER A 57 1.15 4.84 -29.36
CA SER A 57 0.84 5.83 -28.35
C SER A 57 -0.54 6.44 -28.64
N THR A 58 -1.57 5.92 -28.01
CA THR A 58 -2.83 6.64 -27.87
C THR A 58 -2.55 7.66 -26.79
N ASN A 59 -2.53 8.93 -27.17
CA ASN A 59 -2.55 10.09 -26.27
C ASN A 59 -3.88 10.10 -25.47
N ASN A 60 -4.14 9.05 -24.69
CA ASN A 60 -5.17 9.07 -23.68
C ASN A 60 -4.56 9.82 -22.49
N GLY A 61 -4.96 11.08 -22.32
CA GLY A 61 -4.50 11.95 -21.24
C GLY A 61 -4.42 11.15 -19.94
N GLY A 62 -3.24 11.12 -19.33
CA GLY A 62 -2.92 10.23 -18.22
C GLY A 62 -3.81 10.43 -16.99
N ILE A 63 -3.54 9.64 -15.93
CA ILE A 63 -4.26 9.72 -14.65
C ILE A 63 -4.42 11.20 -14.23
N PRO A 64 -5.65 11.66 -13.91
CA PRO A 64 -5.90 13.05 -13.54
C PRO A 64 -5.00 13.52 -12.39
N ILE A 65 -4.53 14.76 -12.46
CA ILE A 65 -3.75 15.42 -11.40
C ILE A 65 -4.54 16.60 -10.86
N ILE A 66 -4.74 16.65 -9.55
CA ILE A 66 -5.50 17.69 -8.84
C ILE A 66 -4.56 18.46 -7.92
N ASP A 67 -4.48 19.77 -8.13
CA ASP A 67 -3.69 20.69 -7.30
C ASP A 67 -4.54 21.17 -6.11
N LEU A 68 -4.03 20.97 -4.89
CA LEU A 68 -4.70 21.37 -3.64
C LEU A 68 -4.19 22.71 -3.09
N THR A 69 -3.35 23.44 -3.83
CA THR A 69 -2.91 24.79 -3.43
C THR A 69 -4.12 25.68 -3.16
N GLY A 70 -4.18 26.32 -2.00
CA GLY A 70 -5.25 27.26 -1.66
C GLY A 70 -6.65 26.66 -1.51
N VAL A 71 -6.76 25.33 -1.34
CA VAL A 71 -8.05 24.62 -1.22
C VAL A 71 -8.95 25.13 -0.09
N ASP A 72 -8.35 25.71 0.95
CA ASP A 72 -9.05 26.31 2.08
C ASP A 72 -9.08 27.85 2.05
N ASP A 73 -8.37 28.47 1.10
CA ASP A 73 -8.19 29.93 1.03
C ASP A 73 -9.24 30.60 0.12
N ASP A 74 -9.70 29.93 -0.94
CA ASP A 74 -10.67 30.47 -1.91
C ASP A 74 -11.86 29.51 -2.17
N PRO A 75 -13.11 29.90 -1.82
CA PRO A 75 -14.30 29.10 -2.10
C PRO A 75 -14.55 28.78 -3.58
N ASN A 76 -14.14 29.65 -4.50
CA ASN A 76 -14.29 29.38 -5.94
C ASN A 76 -13.28 28.33 -6.41
N LEU A 77 -12.02 28.46 -5.99
CA LEU A 77 -10.99 27.45 -6.25
C LEU A 77 -11.39 26.08 -5.69
N ARG A 78 -11.89 26.05 -4.46
CA ARG A 78 -12.41 24.82 -3.85
C ARG A 78 -13.51 24.18 -4.68
N ARG A 79 -14.48 24.96 -5.20
CA ARG A 79 -15.55 24.45 -6.07
C ARG A 79 -15.00 23.84 -7.36
N GLU A 80 -13.97 24.44 -7.95
CA GLU A 80 -13.30 23.87 -9.14
C GLU A 80 -12.54 22.59 -8.81
N ILE A 81 -11.89 22.51 -7.64
CA ILE A 81 -11.26 21.28 -7.15
C ILE A 81 -12.30 20.17 -6.97
N VAL A 82 -13.44 20.46 -6.31
CA VAL A 82 -14.54 19.51 -6.13
C VAL A 82 -15.05 19.00 -7.47
N LYS A 83 -15.23 19.88 -8.47
CA LYS A 83 -15.63 19.48 -9.82
C LYS A 83 -14.63 18.52 -10.47
N LYS A 84 -13.32 18.79 -10.34
CA LYS A 84 -12.27 17.89 -10.84
C LYS A 84 -12.28 16.52 -10.13
N ILE A 85 -12.56 16.50 -8.82
CA ILE A 85 -12.73 15.25 -8.06
C ILE A 85 -13.91 14.45 -8.60
N VAL A 86 -15.07 15.08 -8.82
CA VAL A 86 -16.24 14.40 -9.41
C VAL A 86 -15.88 13.78 -10.76
N GLU A 87 -15.26 14.56 -11.66
CA GLU A 87 -14.88 14.07 -12.99
C GLU A 87 -13.84 12.93 -12.94
N ALA A 88 -12.87 13.00 -12.02
CA ALA A 88 -11.86 11.97 -11.87
C ALA A 88 -12.44 10.67 -11.27
N CYS A 89 -13.29 10.78 -10.25
CA CYS A 89 -13.96 9.64 -9.65
C CYS A 89 -14.91 8.95 -10.64
N ASP A 90 -15.69 9.71 -11.41
CA ASP A 90 -16.66 9.18 -12.38
C ASP A 90 -15.99 8.48 -13.56
N LYS A 91 -14.92 9.08 -14.12
CA LYS A 91 -14.27 8.57 -15.34
C LYS A 91 -13.15 7.56 -15.08
N TRP A 92 -12.43 7.71 -13.96
CA TRP A 92 -11.20 6.96 -13.70
C TRP A 92 -11.26 6.12 -12.43
N GLY A 93 -12.04 6.54 -11.42
CA GLY A 93 -11.96 5.98 -10.07
C GLY A 93 -10.61 6.20 -9.38
N PHE A 94 -9.71 7.01 -9.97
CA PHE A 94 -8.35 7.24 -9.48
C PHE A 94 -7.80 8.60 -9.95
N PHE A 95 -7.01 9.26 -9.10
CA PHE A 95 -6.33 10.51 -9.42
C PHE A 95 -5.09 10.69 -8.54
N GLN A 96 -4.22 11.62 -8.92
CA GLN A 96 -3.10 12.08 -8.13
C GLN A 96 -3.41 13.46 -7.55
N ILE A 97 -2.84 13.75 -6.37
CA ILE A 97 -2.88 15.09 -5.77
C ILE A 97 -1.47 15.66 -5.67
N ILE A 98 -1.36 16.96 -5.89
CA ILE A 98 -0.12 17.73 -5.67
C ILE A 98 -0.42 18.91 -4.74
N ASN A 99 0.63 19.47 -4.14
CA ASN A 99 0.52 20.57 -3.16
C ASN A 99 -0.42 20.24 -1.99
N HIS A 100 -0.41 18.98 -1.56
CA HIS A 100 -1.26 18.43 -0.49
C HIS A 100 -0.79 18.77 0.94
N GLY A 101 0.20 19.68 1.08
CA GLY A 101 0.66 20.18 2.39
C GLY A 101 1.56 19.25 3.21
N ILE A 102 1.88 18.04 2.73
CA ILE A 102 2.86 17.16 3.40
C ILE A 102 4.25 17.49 2.86
N PRO A 103 5.23 17.84 3.72
CA PRO A 103 6.59 18.12 3.28
C PRO A 103 7.22 16.92 2.57
N VAL A 104 7.91 17.18 1.46
CA VAL A 104 8.64 16.15 0.68
C VAL A 104 9.64 15.41 1.59
N THR A 105 10.30 16.12 2.49
CA THR A 105 11.22 15.52 3.46
C THR A 105 10.56 14.48 4.38
N THR A 106 9.28 14.68 4.75
CA THR A 106 8.54 13.67 5.52
C THR A 106 8.23 12.45 4.65
N LEU A 107 7.88 12.65 3.38
CA LEU A 107 7.62 11.55 2.44
C LEU A 107 8.89 10.70 2.23
N ASP A 108 10.02 11.35 1.97
CA ASP A 108 11.31 10.69 1.76
C ASP A 108 11.77 9.93 3.00
N GLU A 109 11.71 10.57 4.18
CA GLU A 109 12.10 9.92 5.44
C GLU A 109 11.16 8.75 5.79
N MET A 110 9.89 8.80 5.39
CA MET A 110 8.96 7.68 5.59
C MET A 110 9.34 6.49 4.71
N MET A 111 9.66 6.73 3.42
CA MET A 111 10.17 5.71 2.51
C MET A 111 11.48 5.09 3.02
N ASP A 112 12.41 5.92 3.49
CA ASP A 112 13.68 5.47 4.05
C ASP A 112 13.51 4.78 5.41
N GLY A 113 12.53 5.18 6.23
CA GLY A 113 12.12 4.48 7.44
C GLY A 113 11.66 3.06 7.18
N ILE A 114 10.76 2.88 6.20
CA ILE A 114 10.28 1.56 5.79
C ILE A 114 11.44 0.73 5.21
N ARG A 115 12.31 1.32 4.38
CA ARG A 115 13.50 0.64 3.87
C ARG A 115 14.42 0.17 5.02
N ARG A 116 14.73 1.05 5.98
CA ARG A 116 15.56 0.70 7.16
C ARG A 116 14.98 -0.47 7.93
N PHE A 117 13.66 -0.54 8.12
CA PHE A 117 13.00 -1.67 8.76
C PHE A 117 13.21 -2.98 7.98
N HIS A 118 12.93 -2.99 6.67
CA HIS A 118 13.02 -4.22 5.87
C HIS A 118 14.46 -4.69 5.63
N GLU A 119 15.43 -3.78 5.67
CA GLU A 119 16.87 -4.08 5.59
C GLU A 119 17.51 -4.48 6.93
N GLN A 120 16.77 -4.50 8.04
CA GLN A 120 17.29 -5.06 9.29
C GLN A 120 17.53 -6.57 9.17
N ASP A 121 18.41 -7.07 10.04
CA ASP A 121 18.61 -8.50 10.23
C ASP A 121 17.30 -9.21 10.55
N LYS A 122 17.23 -10.48 10.14
CA LYS A 122 16.06 -11.35 10.33
C LYS A 122 15.52 -11.32 11.75
N GLU A 123 16.39 -11.37 12.76
CA GLU A 123 15.95 -11.49 14.16
C GLU A 123 15.26 -10.22 14.68
N ALA A 124 15.67 -9.03 14.21
CA ALA A 124 14.98 -7.79 14.55
C ALA A 124 13.57 -7.75 13.92
N LYS A 125 13.43 -8.17 12.66
CA LYS A 125 12.12 -8.22 11.98
C LYS A 125 11.19 -9.29 12.56
N LYS A 126 11.76 -10.41 13.04
CA LYS A 126 11.02 -11.55 13.57
C LYS A 126 10.19 -11.21 14.83
N GLU A 127 10.59 -10.20 15.60
CA GLU A 127 9.82 -9.68 16.74
C GLU A 127 8.44 -9.17 16.31
N PHE A 128 8.38 -8.56 15.13
CA PHE A 128 7.15 -8.02 14.54
C PHE A 128 6.39 -9.07 13.72
N TYR A 129 6.99 -10.24 13.45
CA TYR A 129 6.36 -11.22 12.58
C TYR A 129 5.06 -11.75 13.16
N SER A 130 3.96 -11.57 12.42
CA SER A 130 2.68 -12.14 12.84
C SER A 130 1.69 -12.34 11.69
N ARG A 131 0.89 -13.40 11.83
CA ARG A 131 -0.34 -13.63 11.06
C ARG A 131 -1.59 -13.22 11.82
N ASP A 132 -1.45 -12.81 13.08
CA ASP A 132 -2.55 -12.27 13.88
C ASP A 132 -2.79 -10.80 13.49
N ILE A 133 -3.81 -10.59 12.67
CA ILE A 133 -4.21 -9.27 12.17
C ILE A 133 -4.89 -8.40 13.23
N THR A 134 -5.15 -8.92 14.43
CA THR A 134 -5.68 -8.12 15.55
C THR A 134 -4.58 -7.31 16.24
N ARG A 135 -3.30 -7.61 15.95
CA ARG A 135 -2.16 -6.82 16.45
C ARG A 135 -2.14 -5.46 15.76
N ASN A 136 -1.89 -4.41 16.55
CA ASN A 136 -1.76 -3.05 16.03
C ASN A 136 -0.53 -2.88 15.12
N VAL A 137 0.55 -3.63 15.37
CA VAL A 137 1.78 -3.61 14.56
C VAL A 137 2.19 -5.03 14.27
N TYR A 138 2.37 -5.34 12.99
CA TYR A 138 2.87 -6.64 12.56
C TYR A 138 3.58 -6.55 11.21
N TYR A 139 4.51 -7.46 11.01
CA TYR A 139 5.23 -7.68 9.77
C TYR A 139 4.88 -9.06 9.22
N ASN A 140 4.60 -9.15 7.92
CA ASN A 140 4.48 -10.43 7.24
C ASN A 140 4.61 -10.28 5.72
N SER A 141 4.57 -11.41 5.02
CA SER A 141 4.50 -11.47 3.56
C SER A 141 3.16 -12.07 3.17
N ASN A 142 2.35 -11.31 2.43
CA ASN A 142 0.99 -11.69 1.98
C ASN A 142 0.00 -11.92 3.14
N TYR A 143 -0.93 -11.00 3.37
CA TYR A 143 -1.92 -11.15 4.45
C TYR A 143 -2.81 -12.40 4.26
N ASP A 144 -3.04 -12.78 3.01
CA ASP A 144 -3.87 -13.87 2.51
C ASP A 144 -3.06 -15.11 2.11
N LEU A 145 -1.85 -15.29 2.66
CA LEU A 145 -0.89 -16.33 2.25
C LEU A 145 -1.51 -17.74 2.01
N TYR A 146 -2.44 -18.16 2.86
CA TYR A 146 -3.07 -19.48 2.82
C TYR A 146 -4.42 -19.51 2.06
N LEU A 147 -4.92 -18.35 1.63
CA LEU A 147 -6.19 -18.19 0.92
C LEU A 147 -5.97 -17.84 -0.56
N ALA A 148 -4.90 -17.10 -0.86
CA ALA A 148 -4.57 -16.67 -2.21
C ALA A 148 -4.16 -17.84 -3.10
N GLU A 149 -4.55 -17.76 -4.38
CA GLU A 149 -4.13 -18.73 -5.40
C GLU A 149 -2.62 -18.67 -5.63
N ALA A 150 -2.05 -17.47 -5.70
CA ALA A 150 -0.63 -17.21 -5.81
C ALA A 150 -0.17 -16.12 -4.82
N THR A 151 1.07 -16.23 -4.33
CA THR A 151 1.64 -15.29 -3.37
C THR A 151 2.31 -14.13 -4.08
N ASN A 152 2.20 -12.91 -3.53
CA ASN A 152 2.86 -11.72 -4.08
C ASN A 152 4.34 -11.68 -3.66
N TRP A 153 5.20 -11.21 -4.55
CA TRP A 153 6.63 -10.97 -4.30
C TRP A 153 6.84 -9.67 -3.49
N ARG A 154 6.37 -9.65 -2.23
CA ARG A 154 6.34 -8.45 -1.38
C ARG A 154 6.34 -8.81 0.11
N ASP A 155 7.02 -7.99 0.89
CA ASP A 155 6.90 -7.94 2.35
C ASP A 155 6.17 -6.68 2.81
N THR A 156 5.51 -6.72 3.97
CA THR A 156 4.70 -5.59 4.47
C THR A 156 4.83 -5.44 5.97
N LEU A 157 5.19 -4.23 6.40
CA LEU A 157 4.99 -3.76 7.77
C LEU A 157 3.62 -3.07 7.82
N SER A 158 2.73 -3.57 8.66
CA SER A 158 1.37 -3.08 8.82
C SER A 158 1.20 -2.44 10.19
N CYS A 159 0.51 -1.30 10.23
CA CYS A 159 0.25 -0.57 11.46
C CYS A 159 -1.13 0.09 11.49
N ALA A 160 -1.96 -0.30 12.45
CA ALA A 160 -3.21 0.38 12.79
C ALA A 160 -2.91 1.59 13.69
N MET A 161 -2.91 2.79 13.13
CA MET A 161 -2.54 4.04 13.79
C MET A 161 -3.73 4.75 14.45
N ALA A 162 -4.96 4.49 13.99
CA ALA A 162 -6.20 5.03 14.56
C ALA A 162 -7.33 3.98 14.47
N PRO A 163 -8.34 4.02 15.36
CA PRO A 163 -8.60 5.05 16.37
C PRO A 163 -7.74 4.90 17.64
N ARG A 164 -7.21 3.70 17.90
CA ARG A 164 -6.28 3.43 19.02
C ARG A 164 -4.95 2.95 18.47
N GLY A 165 -4.07 3.91 18.18
CA GLY A 165 -2.71 3.62 17.73
C GLY A 165 -1.88 2.86 18.76
N PRO A 166 -0.79 2.22 18.34
CA PRO A 166 0.18 1.61 19.26
C PRO A 166 0.85 2.67 20.14
N LEU A 167 1.30 2.26 21.31
CA LEU A 167 2.29 3.04 22.07
C LEU A 167 3.56 3.18 21.22
N PRO A 168 4.29 4.32 21.29
CA PRO A 168 5.50 4.51 20.49
C PRO A 168 6.49 3.35 20.62
N GLN A 169 6.66 2.78 21.82
CA GLN A 169 7.58 1.67 22.07
C GLN A 169 7.22 0.37 21.32
N GLN A 170 5.96 0.21 20.92
CA GLN A 170 5.50 -0.94 20.13
C GLN A 170 5.79 -0.79 18.63
N LEU A 171 6.19 0.41 18.17
CA LEU A 171 6.66 0.62 16.80
C LEU A 171 8.15 0.24 16.66
N PRO A 172 8.58 -0.25 15.48
CA PRO A 172 9.98 -0.53 15.23
C PRO A 172 10.84 0.72 15.43
N ALA A 173 11.86 0.59 16.29
CA ALA A 173 12.67 1.74 16.71
C ALA A 173 13.30 2.50 15.52
N VAL A 174 13.67 1.77 14.46
CA VAL A 174 14.33 2.33 13.26
C VAL A 174 13.46 3.26 12.42
N CYS A 175 12.12 3.20 12.56
CA CYS A 175 11.20 4.02 11.80
C CYS A 175 10.09 4.65 12.65
N ARG A 176 10.15 4.52 13.99
CA ARG A 176 9.10 4.93 14.93
C ARG A 176 8.67 6.39 14.76
N ASP A 177 9.62 7.30 14.85
CA ASP A 177 9.30 8.73 14.95
C ASP A 177 8.68 9.24 13.64
N ILE A 178 9.25 8.83 12.50
CA ILE A 178 8.68 9.18 11.20
C ILE A 178 7.31 8.53 10.97
N PHE A 179 7.09 7.29 11.44
CA PHE A 179 5.79 6.64 11.32
C PHE A 179 4.69 7.46 12.01
N ILE A 180 4.99 7.98 13.21
CA ILE A 180 4.08 8.85 13.98
C ILE A 180 3.88 10.19 13.26
N GLU A 181 4.96 10.85 12.85
CA GLU A 181 4.88 12.14 12.16
C GLU A 181 4.07 12.04 10.86
N TYR A 182 4.40 11.07 10.00
CA TYR A 182 3.74 10.82 8.73
C TYR A 182 2.25 10.51 8.94
N SER A 183 1.91 9.66 9.91
CA SER A 183 0.53 9.31 10.21
C SER A 183 -0.29 10.53 10.63
N ASN A 184 0.26 11.39 11.49
CA ASN A 184 -0.42 12.63 11.91
C ASN A 184 -0.69 13.58 10.74
N LYS A 185 0.22 13.66 9.76
CA LYS A 185 0.00 14.46 8.55
C LYS A 185 -1.01 13.81 7.61
N MET A 186 -1.00 12.48 7.48
CA MET A 186 -1.96 11.74 6.69
C MET A 186 -3.38 11.83 7.24
N VAL A 187 -3.57 11.83 8.57
CA VAL A 187 -4.89 12.08 9.18
C VAL A 187 -5.43 13.44 8.74
N LYS A 188 -4.63 14.51 8.87
CA LYS A 188 -5.03 15.86 8.45
C LYS A 188 -5.42 15.92 6.97
N LEU A 189 -4.60 15.35 6.10
CA LEU A 189 -4.89 15.28 4.67
C LEU A 189 -6.16 14.46 4.39
N GLY A 190 -6.37 13.35 5.11
CA GLY A 190 -7.57 12.53 5.05
C GLY A 190 -8.83 13.34 5.37
N HIS A 191 -8.82 14.16 6.43
CA HIS A 191 -9.95 15.05 6.75
C HIS A 191 -10.24 16.03 5.61
N THR A 192 -9.23 16.72 5.07
CA THR A 192 -9.41 17.62 3.92
C THR A 192 -10.04 16.90 2.72
N LEU A 193 -9.59 15.68 2.41
CA LEU A 193 -10.16 14.89 1.32
C LEU A 193 -11.61 14.46 1.61
N LEU A 194 -11.93 14.04 2.83
CA LEU A 194 -13.30 13.67 3.22
C LEU A 194 -14.26 14.86 3.10
N GLU A 195 -13.81 16.07 3.40
CA GLU A 195 -14.60 17.26 3.19
C GLU A 195 -14.90 17.52 1.71
N LEU A 196 -13.87 17.42 0.87
CA LEU A 196 -14.01 17.57 -0.58
C LEU A 196 -14.91 16.49 -1.19
N PHE A 197 -14.83 15.25 -0.70
CA PHE A 197 -15.72 14.16 -1.12
C PHE A 197 -17.15 14.37 -0.65
N SER A 198 -17.36 14.91 0.56
CA SER A 198 -18.71 15.25 1.03
C SER A 198 -19.35 16.29 0.11
N GLU A 199 -18.61 17.34 -0.26
CA GLU A 199 -19.07 18.35 -1.20
C GLU A 199 -19.28 17.80 -2.62
N ALA A 200 -18.40 16.91 -3.09
CA ALA A 200 -18.55 16.23 -4.38
C ALA A 200 -19.82 15.38 -4.47
N LEU A 201 -20.28 14.84 -3.34
CA LEU A 201 -21.54 14.11 -3.22
C LEU A 201 -22.77 15.04 -3.06
N GLY A 202 -22.58 16.36 -3.04
CA GLY A 202 -23.64 17.33 -2.78
C GLY A 202 -24.09 17.36 -1.32
N LEU A 203 -23.26 16.88 -0.39
CA LEU A 203 -23.54 16.81 1.04
C LEU A 203 -22.89 17.99 1.78
N ASN A 204 -23.24 18.14 3.06
CA ASN A 204 -22.56 19.10 3.93
C ASN A 204 -21.06 18.75 4.01
N ARG A 205 -20.18 19.77 4.00
CA ARG A 205 -18.72 19.63 4.09
C ARG A 205 -18.26 18.62 5.16
N SER A 206 -18.89 18.61 6.34
CA SER A 206 -18.47 17.73 7.44
C SER A 206 -19.16 16.36 7.45
N TYR A 207 -19.94 16.00 6.42
CA TYR A 207 -20.82 14.83 6.47
C TYR A 207 -20.06 13.50 6.63
N LEU A 208 -19.03 13.24 5.79
CA LEU A 208 -18.30 11.99 5.86
C LEU A 208 -17.51 11.84 7.17
N GLU A 209 -16.99 12.95 7.69
CA GLU A 209 -16.37 12.95 9.03
C GLU A 209 -17.40 12.66 10.13
N TYR A 210 -18.58 13.30 10.06
CA TYR A 210 -19.66 13.10 11.02
C TYR A 210 -20.14 11.63 11.12
N ILE A 211 -20.16 10.90 10.01
CA ILE A 211 -20.52 9.47 10.00
C ILE A 211 -19.34 8.53 10.30
N GLY A 212 -18.17 9.07 10.69
CA GLY A 212 -17.02 8.30 11.17
C GLY A 212 -16.04 7.85 10.09
N CYS A 213 -16.12 8.35 8.84
CA CYS A 213 -15.18 7.92 7.79
C CYS A 213 -13.72 8.30 8.05
N GLY A 214 -13.46 9.26 8.96
CA GLY A 214 -12.12 9.71 9.34
C GLY A 214 -11.52 9.05 10.58
N GLU A 215 -12.21 8.11 11.23
CA GLU A 215 -11.77 7.55 12.52
C GLU A 215 -10.61 6.54 12.40
N GLY A 216 -10.47 5.90 11.23
CA GLY A 216 -9.50 4.84 10.99
C GLY A 216 -8.27 5.33 10.23
N LEU A 217 -7.10 4.85 10.64
CA LEU A 217 -5.88 4.98 9.84
C LEU A 217 -5.10 3.67 9.92
N PHE A 218 -4.91 3.04 8.78
CA PHE A 218 -4.10 1.84 8.62
C PHE A 218 -2.99 2.12 7.60
N VAL A 219 -1.74 2.00 8.04
CA VAL A 219 -0.56 2.31 7.24
C VAL A 219 0.17 1.02 6.89
N MET A 220 0.51 0.85 5.62
CA MET A 220 1.28 -0.31 5.13
C MET A 220 2.58 0.16 4.48
N GLY A 221 3.70 -0.30 5.02
CA GLY A 221 5.04 -0.14 4.46
C GLY A 221 5.41 -1.35 3.61
N HIS A 222 5.07 -1.29 2.32
CA HIS A 222 5.36 -2.35 1.36
C HIS A 222 6.83 -2.33 0.92
N TYR A 223 7.43 -3.52 0.79
CA TYR A 223 8.78 -3.71 0.29
C TYR A 223 8.80 -4.77 -0.81
N TYR A 224 9.19 -4.34 -2.01
CA TYR A 224 9.27 -5.17 -3.20
C TYR A 224 10.74 -5.45 -3.49
N SER A 225 11.22 -6.62 -3.05
CA SER A 225 12.60 -7.03 -3.31
C SER A 225 12.78 -7.36 -4.81
N PRO A 226 14.00 -7.25 -5.38
CA PRO A 226 14.26 -7.68 -6.75
C PRO A 226 13.79 -9.13 -6.97
N CYS A 227 13.04 -9.36 -8.04
CA CYS A 227 12.57 -10.70 -8.42
C CYS A 227 13.48 -11.28 -9.50
N PRO A 228 14.04 -12.50 -9.34
CA PRO A 228 14.85 -13.12 -10.39
C PRO A 228 14.02 -13.57 -11.60
N GLU A 229 12.70 -13.75 -11.42
CA GLU A 229 11.76 -14.17 -12.47
C GLU A 229 10.50 -13.28 -12.43
N PRO A 230 10.57 -12.02 -12.90
CA PRO A 230 9.47 -11.04 -12.80
C PRO A 230 8.30 -11.28 -13.79
N ASP A 231 8.45 -12.24 -14.71
CA ASP A 231 7.56 -12.54 -15.86
C ASP A 231 6.67 -13.77 -15.65
#